data_AF-A0A6G1SQ29-F1
#
_entry.id   AF-A0A6G1SQ29-F1
#
_cell.length_a   1.000
_cell.length_b   1.000
_cell.length_c   1.000
_cell.angle_alpha   90.00
_cell.angle_beta   90.00
_cell.angle_gamma   90.00
#
_symmetry.space_group_name_H-M   'P 1'
#
loop_
_entity.id
_entity.type
_entity.pdbx_description
1 polymer ?
#
loop_
_entity_poly.entity_id
_entity_poly.type
_entity_poly.pdbx_seq_one_letter_code
_entity_poly.pdbx_strand_id
1 'polypeptide(L)'
;MTRLDETPRIETHNATASAVELVGLSFAYPDGMPALRGIDLRVEPGEKVALLGPNGAGKSTLLLHLNGVFRGQGEVRIFAERLTEANLRLIRAKVGLLFSNPDDQLFSPTVLDDVAYGPLHMGLPREEVLERTRVALEQVGMQGFEDRVPHRLSLGQKKRVAIATVLSMGTPILALDEPSASLSPVARRELIDLLQSLPQTMLISTHDLALARDLLPRTVVLDEGRVVADGATADILEDADLLVAHGLEPLSAHRHQHEGAG
;
A
#
# COMPACT_ATOMS: atom_id res chain seq x y z
N MET A 1 -3.04 -25.89 -44.73
CA MET A 1 -3.52 -24.51 -44.88
C MET A 1 -4.29 -24.14 -43.63
N THR A 2 -3.62 -23.31 -42.82
CA THR A 2 -4.11 -22.20 -41.97
C THR A 2 -5.28 -22.42 -41.00
N ARG A 3 -4.92 -22.28 -39.72
CA ARG A 3 -5.75 -21.94 -38.55
C ARG A 3 -6.51 -20.62 -38.77
N LEU A 4 -7.70 -20.52 -38.18
CA LEU A 4 -8.28 -19.27 -37.64
C LEU A 4 -8.77 -19.69 -36.24
N ASP A 5 -8.00 -19.51 -35.17
CA ASP A 5 -7.89 -18.28 -34.36
C ASP A 5 -9.25 -17.61 -34.10
N GLU A 6 -10.05 -18.23 -33.23
CA GLU A 6 -11.09 -17.55 -32.48
C GLU A 6 -10.48 -16.95 -31.22
N THR A 7 -10.07 -15.69 -31.32
CA THR A 7 -9.72 -14.86 -30.16
C THR A 7 -11.01 -14.54 -29.39
N PRO A 8 -11.15 -14.84 -28.09
CA PRO A 8 -12.31 -14.42 -27.33
C PRO A 8 -12.27 -12.90 -27.20
N ARG A 9 -13.27 -12.22 -27.77
CA ARG A 9 -13.51 -10.79 -27.60
C ARG A 9 -14.04 -10.57 -26.18
N ILE A 10 -13.34 -9.75 -25.40
CA ILE A 10 -13.81 -9.32 -24.08
C ILE A 10 -14.98 -8.36 -24.31
N GLU A 11 -16.19 -8.81 -23.99
CA GLU A 11 -17.39 -7.96 -23.99
C GLU A 11 -17.30 -6.93 -22.86
N THR A 12 -17.45 -5.66 -23.24
CA THR A 12 -17.50 -4.51 -22.35
C THR A 12 -18.81 -4.49 -21.58
N HIS A 13 -18.83 -5.06 -20.36
CA HIS A 13 -19.86 -4.75 -19.37
C HIS A 13 -19.45 -3.49 -18.59
N ASN A 14 -20.23 -2.43 -18.80
CA ASN A 14 -20.01 -1.10 -18.26
C ASN A 14 -20.54 -0.99 -16.82
N ALA A 15 -19.73 -1.44 -15.87
CA ALA A 15 -19.61 -0.96 -14.50
C ALA A 15 -18.13 -1.18 -14.15
N THR A 16 -17.35 -0.11 -13.96
CA THR A 16 -15.92 -0.25 -13.68
C THR A 16 -15.75 -1.12 -12.44
N ALA A 17 -15.12 -2.29 -12.61
CA ALA A 17 -14.80 -3.16 -11.49
C ALA A 17 -13.90 -2.39 -10.51
N SER A 18 -14.24 -2.46 -9.22
CA SER A 18 -13.40 -1.89 -8.16
C SER A 18 -12.00 -2.49 -8.21
N ALA A 19 -10.99 -1.70 -7.82
CA ALA A 19 -9.61 -2.17 -7.72
C ALA A 19 -9.46 -3.16 -6.55
N VAL A 20 -10.08 -2.84 -5.41
CA VAL A 20 -10.15 -3.71 -4.23
C VAL A 20 -11.59 -3.79 -3.74
N GLU A 21 -12.05 -5.00 -3.44
CA GLU A 21 -13.33 -5.24 -2.76
C GLU A 21 -13.15 -6.33 -1.69
N LEU A 22 -13.47 -5.96 -0.45
CA LEU A 22 -13.50 -6.83 0.71
C LEU A 22 -14.96 -7.02 1.11
N VAL A 23 -15.38 -8.27 1.31
CA VAL A 23 -16.74 -8.62 1.74
C VAL A 23 -16.69 -9.48 2.98
N GLY A 24 -17.14 -8.93 4.11
CA GLY A 24 -17.21 -9.61 5.40
C GLY A 24 -15.87 -10.18 5.89
N LEU A 25 -14.74 -9.56 5.53
CA LEU A 25 -13.41 -10.11 5.80
C LEU A 25 -13.14 -10.21 7.31
N SER A 26 -12.89 -11.44 7.79
CA SER A 26 -12.63 -11.72 9.20
C SER A 26 -11.41 -12.61 9.36
N PHE A 27 -10.58 -12.33 10.37
CA PHE A 27 -9.34 -13.05 10.61
C PHE A 27 -8.93 -13.01 12.09
N ALA A 28 -8.41 -14.13 12.58
CA ALA A 28 -7.75 -14.24 13.87
C ALA A 28 -6.37 -14.89 13.66
N TYR A 29 -5.38 -14.44 14.42
CA TYR A 29 -4.05 -15.04 14.44
C TYR A 29 -4.09 -16.47 15.03
N PRO A 30 -3.05 -17.29 14.82
CA PRO A 30 -3.01 -18.67 15.33
C PRO A 30 -3.16 -18.80 16.85
N ASP A 31 -2.84 -17.75 17.60
CA ASP A 31 -3.04 -17.65 19.06
C ASP A 31 -4.49 -17.34 19.47
N GLY A 32 -5.39 -17.19 18.49
CA GLY A 32 -6.79 -16.87 18.68
C GLY A 32 -7.09 -15.38 18.80
N MET A 33 -6.09 -14.50 18.73
CA MET A 33 -6.30 -13.05 18.81
C MET A 33 -7.02 -12.55 17.55
N PRO A 34 -8.26 -12.01 17.66
CA PRO A 34 -9.00 -11.51 16.50
C PRO A 34 -8.35 -10.21 16.00
N ALA A 35 -8.10 -10.13 14.70
CA ALA A 35 -7.45 -8.98 14.07
C ALA A 35 -8.39 -8.24 13.09
N LEU A 36 -9.29 -8.96 12.40
CA LEU A 36 -10.30 -8.39 11.50
C LEU A 36 -11.67 -9.01 11.82
N ARG A 37 -12.73 -8.20 11.81
CA ARG A 37 -14.07 -8.54 12.27
C ARG A 37 -15.14 -8.05 11.28
N GLY A 38 -15.27 -8.75 10.16
CA GLY A 38 -16.31 -8.48 9.16
C GLY A 38 -16.08 -7.17 8.42
N ILE A 39 -14.90 -6.98 7.86
CA ILE A 39 -14.55 -5.77 7.10
C ILE A 39 -15.21 -5.84 5.72
N ASP A 40 -16.05 -4.85 5.45
CA ASP A 40 -16.52 -4.50 4.11
C ASP A 40 -15.79 -3.22 3.66
N LEU A 41 -15.13 -3.27 2.51
CA LEU A 41 -14.38 -2.13 1.97
C LEU A 41 -14.32 -2.22 0.45
N ARG A 42 -14.57 -1.09 -0.22
CA ARG A 42 -14.45 -0.98 -1.68
C ARG A 42 -13.59 0.22 -2.04
N VAL A 43 -12.58 -0.03 -2.88
CA VAL A 43 -11.64 0.98 -3.40
C VAL A 43 -11.67 0.96 -4.91
N GLU A 44 -11.89 2.12 -5.52
CA GLU A 44 -11.98 2.28 -6.97
C GLU A 44 -10.59 2.45 -7.62
N PRO A 45 -10.44 2.12 -8.91
CA PRO A 45 -9.17 2.30 -9.60
C PRO A 45 -8.67 3.76 -9.57
N GLY A 46 -7.41 3.95 -9.16
CA GLY A 46 -6.75 5.26 -9.04
C GLY A 46 -7.04 5.98 -7.72
N GLU A 47 -7.89 5.44 -6.86
CA GLU A 47 -8.20 6.01 -5.55
C GLU A 47 -7.00 5.86 -4.59
N LYS A 48 -6.79 6.86 -3.73
CA LYS A 48 -5.77 6.85 -2.68
C LYS A 48 -6.45 6.97 -1.31
N VAL A 49 -6.38 5.91 -0.52
CA VAL A 49 -7.13 5.75 0.72
C VAL A 49 -6.19 5.63 1.90
N ALA A 50 -6.44 6.41 2.95
CA ALA A 50 -5.79 6.24 4.25
C ALA A 50 -6.48 5.16 5.05
N LEU A 51 -5.71 4.29 5.70
CA LEU A 51 -6.16 3.44 6.80
C LEU A 51 -5.61 4.05 8.08
N LEU A 52 -6.47 4.68 8.86
CA LEU A 52 -6.14 5.23 10.18
C LEU A 52 -6.67 4.31 11.28
N GLY A 53 -6.15 4.48 12.50
CA GLY A 53 -6.58 3.72 13.67
C GLY A 53 -5.44 3.49 14.66
N PRO A 54 -5.74 3.03 15.88
CA PRO A 54 -4.72 2.79 16.89
C PRO A 54 -3.81 1.60 16.52
N ASN A 55 -2.71 1.45 17.25
CA ASN A 55 -1.87 0.27 17.12
C ASN A 55 -2.67 -0.98 17.50
N GLY A 56 -2.56 -2.03 16.68
CA GLY A 56 -3.35 -3.26 16.87
C GLY A 56 -4.77 -3.22 16.29
N ALA A 57 -5.19 -2.13 15.64
CA ALA A 57 -6.52 -2.04 15.01
C ALA A 57 -6.73 -2.96 13.78
N GLY A 58 -5.68 -3.64 13.30
CA GLY A 58 -5.74 -4.56 12.16
C GLY A 58 -5.34 -3.97 10.80
N LYS A 59 -4.81 -2.73 10.75
CA LYS A 59 -4.41 -2.05 9.48
C LYS A 59 -3.41 -2.86 8.65
N SER A 60 -2.26 -3.21 9.24
CA SER A 60 -1.23 -4.03 8.59
C SER A 60 -1.78 -5.41 8.21
N THR A 61 -2.59 -6.01 9.09
CA THR A 61 -3.27 -7.28 8.82
C THR A 61 -4.17 -7.18 7.60
N LEU A 62 -4.96 -6.11 7.45
CA LEU A 62 -5.82 -5.88 6.29
C LEU A 62 -4.98 -5.76 5.02
N LEU A 63 -3.89 -4.98 5.02
CA LEU A 63 -3.00 -4.84 3.87
C LEU A 63 -2.42 -6.20 3.44
N LEU A 64 -2.03 -7.06 4.38
CA LEU A 64 -1.50 -8.40 4.12
C LEU A 64 -2.55 -9.38 3.52
N HIS A 65 -3.84 -9.09 3.67
CA HIS A 65 -4.89 -9.88 3.00
C HIS A 65 -5.04 -9.51 1.53
N LEU A 66 -4.69 -8.28 1.11
CA LEU A 66 -4.90 -7.80 -0.26
C LEU A 66 -4.09 -8.59 -1.30
N ASN A 67 -2.86 -8.98 -0.96
CA ASN A 67 -2.00 -9.81 -1.82
C ASN A 67 -1.99 -11.29 -1.41
N GLY A 68 -2.77 -11.66 -0.40
CA GLY A 68 -2.88 -13.04 0.06
C GLY A 68 -1.66 -13.57 0.80
N VAL A 69 -0.96 -12.73 1.56
CA VAL A 69 -0.02 -13.22 2.59
C VAL A 69 -0.80 -13.88 3.73
N PHE A 70 -1.90 -13.27 4.15
CA PHE A 70 -2.88 -13.89 5.05
C PHE A 70 -4.16 -14.31 4.32
N ARG A 71 -4.84 -15.29 4.92
CA ARG A 71 -6.14 -15.81 4.48
C ARG A 71 -7.11 -15.71 5.64
N GLY A 72 -8.30 -15.18 5.37
CA GLY A 72 -9.38 -15.06 6.34
C GLY A 72 -10.69 -15.64 5.82
N GLN A 73 -11.74 -15.49 6.62
CA GLN A 73 -13.12 -15.72 6.20
C GLN A 73 -13.64 -14.50 5.44
N GLY A 74 -14.64 -14.69 4.58
CA GLY A 74 -15.14 -13.64 3.68
C GLY A 74 -14.47 -13.70 2.31
N GLU A 75 -14.54 -12.60 1.57
CA GLU A 75 -14.00 -12.50 0.22
C GLU A 75 -13.05 -11.31 0.07
N VAL A 76 -11.95 -11.54 -0.65
CA VAL A 76 -11.05 -10.49 -1.16
C VAL A 76 -11.10 -10.58 -2.67
N ARG A 77 -11.39 -9.48 -3.34
CA ARG A 77 -11.44 -9.38 -4.81
C ARG A 77 -10.52 -8.25 -5.26
N ILE A 78 -9.71 -8.53 -6.27
CA ILE A 78 -8.80 -7.56 -6.89
C ILE A 78 -9.16 -7.45 -8.36
N PHE A 79 -9.65 -6.28 -8.81
CA PHE A 79 -10.23 -6.09 -10.14
C PHE A 79 -11.26 -7.18 -10.50
N ALA A 80 -12.28 -7.36 -9.64
CA ALA A 80 -13.32 -8.39 -9.69
C ALA A 80 -12.85 -9.86 -9.57
N GLU A 81 -11.55 -10.14 -9.58
CA GLU A 81 -11.02 -11.49 -9.39
C GLU A 81 -10.99 -11.85 -7.91
N ARG A 82 -11.82 -12.81 -7.50
CA ARG A 82 -11.76 -13.38 -6.17
C ARG A 82 -10.39 -14.03 -5.95
N LEU A 83 -9.74 -13.65 -4.87
CA LEU A 83 -8.49 -14.23 -4.43
C LEU A 83 -8.72 -15.68 -3.99
N THR A 84 -7.93 -16.59 -4.55
CA THR A 84 -7.93 -18.03 -4.30
C THR A 84 -6.49 -18.56 -4.32
N GLU A 85 -6.29 -19.82 -3.96
CA GLU A 85 -4.96 -20.45 -4.10
C GLU A 85 -4.53 -20.55 -5.57
N ALA A 86 -5.46 -20.81 -6.49
CA ALA A 86 -5.16 -21.01 -7.90
C ALA A 86 -4.65 -19.75 -8.62
N ASN A 87 -5.11 -18.57 -8.23
CA ASN A 87 -4.75 -17.30 -8.87
C ASN A 87 -3.81 -16.43 -8.01
N LEU A 88 -3.23 -16.96 -6.93
CA LEU A 88 -2.43 -16.18 -5.99
C LEU A 88 -1.24 -15.46 -6.63
N ARG A 89 -0.57 -16.11 -7.59
CA ARG A 89 0.55 -15.48 -8.34
C ARG A 89 0.09 -14.27 -9.14
N LEU A 90 -1.09 -14.35 -9.76
CA LEU A 90 -1.69 -13.24 -10.52
C LEU A 90 -2.05 -12.09 -9.60
N ILE A 91 -2.68 -12.38 -8.46
CA ILE A 91 -3.05 -11.37 -7.46
C ILE A 91 -1.82 -10.66 -6.89
N ARG A 92 -0.76 -11.39 -6.55
CA ARG A 92 0.50 -10.81 -6.06
C ARG A 92 1.21 -9.93 -7.10
N ALA A 93 1.04 -10.22 -8.39
CA ALA A 93 1.52 -9.33 -9.45
C ALA A 93 0.71 -8.03 -9.57
N LYS A 94 -0.54 -8.03 -9.10
CA LYS A 94 -1.45 -6.88 -9.15
C LYS A 94 -1.43 -6.00 -7.89
N VAL A 95 -0.90 -6.51 -6.78
CA VAL A 95 -0.87 -5.82 -5.48
C VAL A 95 0.56 -5.82 -4.94
N GLY A 96 1.22 -4.68 -5.05
CA GLY A 96 2.53 -4.43 -4.45
C GLY A 96 2.37 -4.09 -2.99
N LEU A 97 3.09 -4.80 -2.13
CA LEU A 97 3.06 -4.60 -0.69
C LEU A 97 4.38 -3.98 -0.22
N LEU A 98 4.30 -2.86 0.48
CA LEU A 98 5.42 -2.23 1.16
C LEU A 98 5.30 -2.47 2.67
N PHE A 99 6.33 -3.06 3.27
CA PHE A 99 6.40 -3.27 4.72
C PHE A 99 6.87 -1.99 5.45
N SER A 100 6.45 -1.85 6.71
CA SER A 100 6.82 -0.71 7.57
C SER A 100 8.34 -0.57 7.75
N ASN A 101 9.02 -1.69 7.99
CA ASN A 101 10.47 -1.73 8.04
C ASN A 101 11.04 -2.15 6.67
N PRO A 102 11.77 -1.29 5.95
CA PRO A 102 12.33 -1.65 4.66
C PRO A 102 13.40 -2.74 4.75
N ASP A 103 14.04 -2.97 5.92
CA ASP A 103 14.98 -4.08 6.10
C ASP A 103 14.28 -5.46 6.09
N ASP A 104 12.94 -5.52 6.22
CA ASP A 104 12.18 -6.76 6.05
C ASP A 104 11.93 -7.08 4.56
N GLN A 105 12.23 -6.14 3.65
CA GLN A 105 11.98 -6.24 2.22
C GLN A 105 13.24 -6.16 1.37
N LEU A 106 14.28 -5.45 1.83
CA LEU A 106 15.57 -5.31 1.15
C LEU A 106 16.58 -6.29 1.72
N PHE A 107 16.86 -7.36 0.99
CA PHE A 107 17.68 -8.47 1.45
C PHE A 107 18.77 -8.89 0.46
N SER A 108 18.81 -8.26 -0.73
CA SER A 108 19.74 -8.65 -1.78
C SER A 108 21.10 -7.97 -1.64
N PRO A 109 22.15 -8.49 -2.29
CA PRO A 109 23.50 -7.90 -2.22
C PRO A 109 23.55 -6.45 -2.73
N THR A 110 22.75 -6.13 -3.75
CA THR A 110 22.68 -4.81 -4.37
C THR A 110 21.25 -4.30 -4.50
N VAL A 111 21.09 -2.98 -4.61
CA VAL A 111 19.82 -2.32 -4.93
C VAL A 111 19.25 -2.84 -6.25
N LEU A 112 20.09 -3.05 -7.26
CA LEU A 112 19.67 -3.62 -8.54
C LEU A 112 19.00 -4.99 -8.35
N ASP A 113 19.62 -5.86 -7.55
CA ASP A 113 19.13 -7.20 -7.30
C ASP A 113 17.77 -7.20 -6.59
N ASP A 114 17.60 -6.34 -5.56
CA ASP A 114 16.32 -6.20 -4.85
C ASP A 114 15.21 -5.69 -5.78
N VAL A 115 15.49 -4.68 -6.60
CA VAL A 115 14.48 -4.11 -7.51
C VAL A 115 14.15 -5.06 -8.67
N ALA A 116 15.12 -5.84 -9.15
CA ALA A 116 14.91 -6.85 -10.17
C ALA A 116 14.21 -8.12 -9.65
N TYR A 117 14.17 -8.34 -8.33
CA TYR A 117 13.67 -9.57 -7.73
C TYR A 117 12.25 -9.92 -8.18
N GLY A 118 11.31 -8.97 -8.09
CA GLY A 118 9.91 -9.16 -8.50
C GLY A 118 9.79 -9.54 -9.98
N PRO A 119 10.27 -8.71 -10.92
CA PRO A 119 10.29 -9.00 -12.36
C PRO A 119 10.90 -10.36 -12.73
N LEU A 120 12.00 -10.76 -12.08
CA LEU A 120 12.61 -12.08 -12.29
C LEU A 120 11.67 -13.22 -11.90
N HIS A 121 10.99 -13.10 -10.75
CA HIS A 121 10.06 -14.12 -10.26
C HIS A 121 8.72 -14.15 -11.01
N MET A 122 8.43 -13.11 -11.81
CA MET A 122 7.37 -13.14 -12.81
C MET A 122 7.74 -13.92 -14.07
N GLY A 123 9.02 -14.26 -14.26
CA GLY A 123 9.52 -14.99 -15.42
C GLY A 123 9.73 -14.11 -16.65
N LEU A 124 9.95 -12.81 -16.46
CA LEU A 124 10.16 -11.87 -17.56
C LEU A 124 11.53 -12.06 -18.22
N PRO A 125 11.67 -11.76 -19.53
CA PRO A 125 12.96 -11.76 -20.20
C PRO A 125 13.95 -10.80 -19.54
N ARG A 126 15.25 -11.14 -19.58
CA ARG A 126 16.32 -10.35 -18.94
C ARG A 126 16.29 -8.86 -19.33
N GLU A 127 16.09 -8.56 -20.60
CA GLU A 127 16.05 -7.17 -21.09
C GLU A 127 14.88 -6.39 -20.49
N GLU A 128 13.71 -7.03 -20.38
CA GLU A 128 12.53 -6.42 -19.76
C GLU A 128 12.72 -6.21 -18.25
N VAL A 129 13.34 -7.18 -17.56
CA VAL A 129 13.70 -7.04 -16.14
C VAL A 129 14.60 -5.82 -15.92
N LEU A 130 15.66 -5.69 -16.71
CA LEU A 130 16.60 -4.58 -16.58
C LEU A 130 15.93 -3.23 -16.86
N GLU A 131 15.09 -3.15 -17.89
CA GLU A 131 14.38 -1.91 -18.21
C GLU A 131 13.37 -1.53 -17.12
N ARG A 132 12.57 -2.49 -16.62
CA ARG A 132 11.63 -2.23 -15.52
C ARG A 132 12.34 -1.79 -14.25
N THR A 133 13.48 -2.41 -13.92
CA THR A 133 14.30 -2.00 -12.78
C THR A 133 14.82 -0.58 -12.93
N ARG A 134 15.36 -0.24 -14.11
CA ARG A 134 15.86 1.11 -14.41
C ARG A 134 14.77 2.16 -14.27
N VAL A 135 13.60 1.91 -14.88
CA VAL A 135 12.43 2.80 -14.81
C VAL A 135 11.95 2.96 -13.37
N ALA A 136 11.86 1.87 -12.60
CA ALA A 136 11.42 1.95 -11.21
C ALA A 136 12.39 2.76 -10.34
N LEU A 137 13.69 2.60 -10.52
CA LEU A 137 14.71 3.39 -9.81
C LEU A 137 14.65 4.88 -10.20
N GLU A 138 14.45 5.18 -11.48
CA GLU A 138 14.26 6.55 -11.97
C GLU A 138 13.03 7.21 -11.36
N GLN A 139 11.89 6.49 -11.32
CA GLN A 139 10.63 6.98 -10.73
C GLN A 139 10.77 7.38 -9.26
N VAL A 140 11.59 6.67 -8.48
CA VAL A 140 11.81 6.97 -7.06
C VAL A 140 13.02 7.88 -6.81
N GLY A 141 13.69 8.36 -7.85
CA GLY A 141 14.87 9.22 -7.75
C GLY A 141 16.13 8.52 -7.21
N MET A 142 16.25 7.21 -7.46
CA MET A 142 17.36 6.36 -7.00
C MET A 142 18.23 5.85 -8.16
N GLN A 143 18.20 6.50 -9.32
CA GLN A 143 19.16 6.24 -10.40
C GLN A 143 20.60 6.47 -9.91
N GLY A 144 21.53 5.60 -10.28
CA GLY A 144 22.93 5.64 -9.83
C GLY A 144 23.19 4.96 -8.48
N PHE A 145 22.17 4.31 -7.90
CA PHE A 145 22.30 3.52 -6.68
C PHE A 145 22.34 2.01 -6.92
N GLU A 146 22.31 1.56 -8.17
CA GLU A 146 22.17 0.17 -8.60
C GLU A 146 23.15 -0.76 -7.89
N ASP A 147 24.43 -0.41 -7.84
CA ASP A 147 25.51 -1.22 -7.24
C ASP A 147 25.66 -1.04 -5.73
N ARG A 148 24.83 -0.20 -5.09
CA ARG A 148 24.95 0.02 -3.64
C ARG A 148 24.36 -1.14 -2.85
N VAL A 149 24.96 -1.39 -1.69
CA VAL A 149 24.44 -2.34 -0.70
C VAL A 149 23.30 -1.69 0.08
N PRO A 150 22.09 -2.27 0.14
CA PRO A 150 20.92 -1.68 0.80
C PRO A 150 21.15 -1.22 2.25
N HIS A 151 21.89 -1.98 3.05
CA HIS A 151 22.17 -1.61 4.44
C HIS A 151 23.04 -0.35 4.61
N ARG A 152 23.68 0.15 3.55
CA ARG A 152 24.44 1.41 3.56
C ARG A 152 23.60 2.63 3.18
N LEU A 153 22.34 2.43 2.83
CA LEU A 153 21.41 3.50 2.48
C LEU A 153 20.84 4.15 3.75
N SER A 154 20.52 5.45 3.66
CA SER A 154 19.71 6.10 4.69
C SER A 154 18.30 5.50 4.73
N LEU A 155 17.57 5.66 5.84
CA LEU A 155 16.22 5.11 5.96
C LEU A 155 15.29 5.60 4.83
N GLY A 156 15.32 6.88 4.50
CA GLY A 156 14.53 7.43 3.39
C GLY A 156 14.90 6.83 2.03
N GLN A 157 16.19 6.60 1.78
CA GLN A 157 16.66 5.91 0.57
C GLN A 157 16.20 4.44 0.55
N LYS A 158 16.27 3.73 1.67
CA LYS A 158 15.74 2.36 1.78
C LYS A 158 14.25 2.31 1.45
N LYS A 159 13.44 3.24 2.00
CA LYS A 159 12.00 3.29 1.69
C LYS A 159 11.73 3.56 0.21
N ARG A 160 12.48 4.46 -0.43
CA ARG A 160 12.39 4.70 -1.89
C ARG A 160 12.74 3.45 -2.69
N VAL A 161 13.82 2.75 -2.35
CA VAL A 161 14.20 1.49 -3.02
C VAL A 161 13.14 0.41 -2.81
N ALA A 162 12.58 0.28 -1.61
CA ALA A 162 11.49 -0.65 -1.33
C ALA A 162 10.22 -0.32 -2.14
N ILE A 163 9.93 0.96 -2.39
CA ILE A 163 8.87 1.34 -3.33
C ILE A 163 9.25 0.94 -4.77
N ALA A 164 10.51 1.11 -5.18
CA ALA A 164 10.95 0.69 -6.51
C ALA A 164 10.81 -0.83 -6.73
N THR A 165 11.05 -1.68 -5.72
CA THR A 165 10.89 -3.13 -5.87
C THR A 165 9.46 -3.54 -6.18
N VAL A 166 8.46 -2.79 -5.68
CA VAL A 166 7.05 -3.05 -6.02
C VAL A 166 6.64 -2.39 -7.33
N LEU A 167 7.18 -1.21 -7.66
CA LEU A 167 6.90 -0.55 -8.94
C LEU A 167 7.48 -1.30 -10.14
N SER A 168 8.66 -1.93 -10.00
CA SER A 168 9.28 -2.71 -11.08
C SER A 168 8.41 -3.86 -11.55
N MET A 169 7.51 -4.36 -10.69
CA MET A 169 6.52 -5.38 -11.04
C MET A 169 5.41 -4.88 -11.98
N GLY A 170 5.27 -3.56 -12.17
CA GLY A 170 4.18 -2.97 -12.95
C GLY A 170 2.81 -3.07 -12.27
N THR A 171 2.80 -3.09 -10.93
CA THR A 171 1.59 -3.30 -10.13
C THR A 171 0.64 -2.09 -10.19
N PRO A 172 -0.67 -2.29 -10.42
CA PRO A 172 -1.69 -1.24 -10.40
C PRO A 172 -2.13 -0.80 -8.99
N ILE A 173 -1.89 -1.62 -7.97
CA ILE A 173 -2.27 -1.35 -6.58
C ILE A 173 -1.02 -1.35 -5.69
N LEU A 174 -0.92 -0.37 -4.80
CA LEU A 174 0.08 -0.27 -3.75
C LEU A 174 -0.60 -0.32 -2.37
N ALA A 175 -0.26 -1.35 -1.60
CA ALA A 175 -0.60 -1.51 -0.20
C ALA A 175 0.61 -1.11 0.63
N LEU A 176 0.57 0.07 1.27
CA LEU A 176 1.72 0.67 1.93
C LEU A 176 1.51 0.70 3.44
N ASP A 177 2.36 0.01 4.19
CA ASP A 177 2.29 0.03 5.64
C ASP A 177 3.30 1.03 6.23
N GLU A 178 2.80 2.08 6.87
CA GLU A 178 3.59 3.11 7.56
C GLU A 178 4.76 3.70 6.74
N PRO A 179 4.52 4.14 5.49
CA PRO A 179 5.60 4.55 4.58
C PRO A 179 6.34 5.80 5.07
N SER A 180 5.73 6.69 5.86
CA SER A 180 6.40 7.87 6.41
C SER A 180 7.07 7.67 7.77
N ALA A 181 6.89 6.52 8.42
CA ALA A 181 7.39 6.29 9.78
C ALA A 181 8.91 6.52 9.89
N SER A 182 9.33 7.23 10.94
CA SER A 182 10.73 7.56 11.27
C SER A 182 11.47 8.38 10.21
N LEU A 183 10.78 8.98 9.23
CA LEU A 183 11.38 9.90 8.27
C LEU A 183 11.52 11.31 8.86
N SER A 184 12.58 12.01 8.45
CA SER A 184 12.71 13.44 8.72
C SER A 184 11.62 14.22 7.97
N PRO A 185 11.24 15.44 8.40
CA PRO A 185 10.24 16.24 7.72
C PRO A 185 10.55 16.54 6.25
N VAL A 186 11.83 16.59 5.87
CA VAL A 186 12.24 16.75 4.46
C VAL A 186 11.98 15.46 3.68
N ALA A 187 12.51 14.33 4.14
CA ALA A 187 12.35 13.04 3.46
C ALA A 187 10.88 12.61 3.37
N ARG A 188 10.07 12.96 4.37
CA ARG A 188 8.63 12.71 4.36
C ARG A 188 7.90 13.52 3.28
N ARG A 189 8.21 14.81 3.12
CA ARG A 189 7.63 15.63 2.05
C ARG A 189 7.98 15.08 0.68
N GLU A 190 9.24 14.75 0.47
CA GLU A 190 9.67 14.13 -0.78
C GLU A 190 8.98 12.79 -1.06
N LEU A 191 8.70 11.99 -0.01
CA LEU A 191 7.92 10.77 -0.14
C LEU A 191 6.47 11.07 -0.52
N ILE A 192 5.84 12.09 0.08
CA ILE A 192 4.49 12.53 -0.29
C ILE A 192 4.45 12.95 -1.75
N ASP A 193 5.40 13.78 -2.21
CA ASP A 193 5.49 14.23 -3.60
C ASP A 193 5.64 13.04 -4.56
N LEU A 194 6.50 12.07 -4.21
CA LEU A 194 6.66 10.83 -4.94
C LEU A 194 5.34 10.06 -5.04
N LEU A 195 4.70 9.74 -3.91
CA LEU A 195 3.46 8.98 -3.89
C LEU A 195 2.30 9.73 -4.56
N GLN A 196 2.30 11.05 -4.53
CA GLN A 196 1.31 11.87 -5.23
C GLN A 196 1.45 11.76 -6.74
N SER A 197 2.68 11.74 -7.26
CA SER A 197 2.98 11.63 -8.71
C SER A 197 2.62 10.28 -9.33
N LEU A 198 2.50 9.24 -8.49
CA LEU A 198 2.23 7.88 -8.90
C LEU A 198 0.73 7.67 -9.24
N PRO A 199 0.40 7.03 -10.40
CA PRO A 199 -0.98 6.83 -10.84
C PRO A 199 -1.70 5.63 -10.20
N GLN A 200 -1.00 4.85 -9.37
CA GLN A 200 -1.52 3.62 -8.78
C GLN A 200 -2.67 3.89 -7.81
N THR A 201 -3.55 2.90 -7.67
CA THR A 201 -4.48 2.83 -6.55
C THR A 201 -3.69 2.58 -5.27
N MET A 202 -3.97 3.28 -4.18
CA MET A 202 -3.20 3.18 -2.95
C MET A 202 -4.09 2.94 -1.74
N LEU A 203 -3.69 2.00 -0.89
CA LEU A 203 -4.17 1.88 0.49
C LEU A 203 -2.96 2.07 1.40
N ILE A 204 -2.95 3.15 2.18
CA ILE A 204 -1.83 3.52 3.04
C ILE A 204 -2.24 3.44 4.50
N SER A 205 -1.69 2.49 5.23
CA SER A 205 -1.75 2.47 6.70
C SER A 205 -0.82 3.53 7.25
N THR A 206 -1.35 4.43 8.08
CA THR A 206 -0.54 5.46 8.72
C THR A 206 -1.14 5.97 10.02
N HIS A 207 -0.29 6.42 10.94
CA HIS A 207 -0.69 7.29 12.07
C HIS A 207 -0.36 8.76 11.80
N ASP A 208 0.22 9.06 10.65
CA ASP A 208 0.68 10.39 10.29
C ASP A 208 -0.44 11.20 9.63
N LEU A 209 -1.21 11.92 10.45
CA LEU A 209 -2.38 12.67 9.99
C LEU A 209 -2.05 13.74 8.94
N ALA A 210 -0.85 14.32 8.98
CA ALA A 210 -0.47 15.28 7.95
C ALA A 210 -0.14 14.58 6.61
N LEU A 211 0.31 13.32 6.60
CA LEU A 211 0.45 12.55 5.34
C LEU A 211 -0.94 12.23 4.80
N ALA A 212 -1.86 11.80 5.68
CA ALA A 212 -3.23 11.55 5.28
C ALA A 212 -3.86 12.80 4.66
N ARG A 213 -3.76 13.95 5.34
CA ARG A 213 -4.26 15.24 4.86
C ARG A 213 -3.69 15.64 3.49
N ASP A 214 -2.38 15.51 3.32
CA ASP A 214 -1.69 16.08 2.16
C ASP A 214 -1.74 15.16 0.92
N LEU A 215 -2.00 13.86 1.09
CA LEU A 215 -1.91 12.85 0.02
C LEU A 215 -3.21 12.06 -0.25
N LEU A 216 -4.06 11.86 0.75
CA LEU A 216 -5.11 10.82 0.73
C LEU A 216 -6.50 11.48 0.78
N PRO A 217 -7.27 11.54 -0.31
CA PRO A 217 -8.58 12.19 -0.33
C PRO A 217 -9.66 11.51 0.52
N ARG A 218 -9.53 10.20 0.73
CA ARG A 218 -10.45 9.39 1.54
C ARG A 218 -9.71 8.70 2.67
N THR A 219 -10.37 8.59 3.82
CA THR A 219 -9.85 7.90 5.00
C THR A 219 -10.86 6.86 5.47
N VAL A 220 -10.34 5.70 5.84
CA VAL A 220 -11.05 4.63 6.53
C VAL A 220 -10.41 4.49 7.91
N VAL A 221 -11.20 4.65 8.96
CA VAL A 221 -10.75 4.45 10.35
C VAL A 221 -11.07 3.02 10.74
N LEU A 222 -10.04 2.29 11.15
CA LEU A 222 -10.13 0.96 11.74
C LEU A 222 -9.96 1.06 13.25
N ASP A 223 -10.83 0.37 13.97
CA ASP A 223 -10.66 0.15 15.41
C ASP A 223 -11.19 -1.24 15.80
N GLU A 224 -10.46 -1.92 16.67
CA GLU A 224 -10.68 -3.33 17.06
C GLU A 224 -11.01 -4.27 15.88
N GLY A 225 -10.36 -4.09 14.73
CA GLY A 225 -10.59 -4.90 13.53
C GLY A 225 -11.91 -4.63 12.82
N ARG A 226 -12.55 -3.48 13.04
CA ARG A 226 -13.78 -3.04 12.35
C ARG A 226 -13.54 -1.69 11.67
N VAL A 227 -14.24 -1.45 10.56
CA VAL A 227 -14.36 -0.09 10.02
C VAL A 227 -15.34 0.69 10.90
N VAL A 228 -14.86 1.77 11.51
CA VAL A 228 -15.67 2.64 12.39
C VAL A 228 -16.03 3.96 11.72
N ALA A 229 -15.26 4.38 10.72
CA ALA A 229 -15.60 5.50 9.85
C ALA A 229 -15.00 5.31 8.45
N ASP A 230 -15.66 5.87 7.45
CA ASP A 230 -15.24 5.86 6.05
C ASP A 230 -15.79 7.12 5.38
N GLY A 231 -14.91 8.00 4.90
CA GLY A 231 -15.32 9.29 4.36
C GLY A 231 -14.17 10.13 3.82
N ALA A 232 -14.47 11.37 3.45
CA ALA A 232 -13.46 12.32 3.01
C ALA A 232 -12.48 12.58 4.15
N THR A 233 -11.18 12.61 3.82
CA THR A 233 -10.13 12.81 4.84
C THR A 233 -10.27 14.16 5.53
N ALA A 234 -10.70 15.20 4.83
CA ALA A 234 -10.93 16.51 5.45
C ALA A 234 -11.95 16.42 6.59
N ASP A 235 -13.10 15.78 6.34
CA ASP A 235 -14.18 15.63 7.32
C ASP A 235 -13.75 14.79 8.52
N ILE A 236 -13.07 13.66 8.29
CA ILE A 236 -12.59 12.77 9.36
C ILE A 236 -11.53 13.47 10.23
N LEU A 237 -10.65 14.27 9.64
CA LEU A 237 -9.61 14.96 10.39
C LEU A 237 -10.12 16.18 11.17
N GLU A 238 -11.29 16.71 10.81
CA GLU A 238 -11.97 17.78 11.56
C GLU A 238 -12.81 17.24 12.73
N ASP A 239 -13.23 15.98 12.67
CA ASP A 239 -13.99 15.32 13.74
C ASP A 239 -13.09 14.87 14.91
N ALA A 240 -12.76 15.82 15.79
CA ALA A 240 -11.92 15.56 16.94
C ALA A 240 -12.48 14.51 17.91
N ASP A 241 -13.81 14.43 18.06
CA ASP A 241 -14.47 13.48 18.95
C ASP A 241 -14.31 12.04 18.41
N LEU A 242 -14.51 11.84 17.10
CA LEU A 242 -14.25 10.58 16.43
C LEU A 242 -12.79 10.14 16.59
N LEU A 243 -11.84 11.05 16.33
CA LEU A 243 -10.41 10.74 16.43
C LEU A 243 -10.05 10.30 17.85
N VAL A 244 -10.45 11.08 18.87
CA VAL A 244 -10.15 10.76 20.27
C VAL A 244 -10.83 9.45 20.71
N ALA A 245 -12.09 9.23 20.32
CA ALA A 245 -12.83 8.01 20.66
C ALA A 245 -12.13 6.74 20.12
N HIS A 246 -11.40 6.86 19.01
CA HIS A 246 -10.66 5.77 18.38
C HIS A 246 -9.14 5.88 18.55
N GLY A 247 -8.68 6.58 19.59
CA GLY A 247 -7.26 6.60 19.98
C GLY A 247 -6.32 7.30 18.99
N LEU A 248 -6.85 8.21 18.17
CA LEU A 248 -6.10 9.08 17.27
C LEU A 248 -6.00 10.49 17.87
N GLU A 249 -4.83 11.12 17.73
CA GLU A 249 -4.59 12.46 18.25
C GLU A 249 -4.97 13.53 17.20
N PRO A 250 -5.92 14.45 17.47
CA PRO A 250 -6.31 15.48 16.50
C PRO A 250 -5.16 16.43 16.13
N LEU A 251 -5.13 16.89 14.87
CA LEU A 251 -4.12 17.83 14.37
C LEU A 251 -4.04 19.15 15.15
N SER A 252 -5.13 19.56 15.80
CA SER A 252 -5.22 20.80 16.59
C SER A 252 -4.45 20.76 17.91
N ALA A 253 -4.06 19.58 18.42
CA ALA A 253 -3.30 19.44 19.66
C ALA A 253 -1.88 20.06 19.59
N HIS A 254 -1.30 20.17 18.40
CA HIS A 254 0.03 20.76 18.21
C HIS A 254 0.05 22.31 18.24
N ARG A 255 -1.09 23.00 18.17
CA ARG A 255 -1.12 24.48 18.21
C ARG A 255 -0.96 25.08 19.61
N HIS A 256 -1.21 24.32 20.68
CA HIS A 256 -1.23 24.87 22.04
C HIS A 256 0.10 24.79 22.81
N GLN A 257 1.19 24.26 22.24
CA GLN A 257 2.49 24.20 22.94
C GLN A 257 3.47 25.33 22.58
N HIS A 258 3.14 26.24 21.67
CA HIS A 258 4.02 27.37 21.30
C HIS A 258 3.53 28.77 21.69
N GLU A 259 2.35 28.90 22.33
CA GLU A 259 1.84 30.21 22.80
C GLU A 259 2.00 30.44 24.32
N GLY A 260 2.72 29.56 25.03
CA GLY A 260 2.88 29.60 26.49
C GLY A 260 4.25 30.06 27.01
N ALA A 261 5.07 30.72 26.21
CA ALA A 261 6.35 31.29 26.64
C ALA A 261 6.54 32.69 26.04
N GLY A 262 5.83 33.66 26.60
CA GLY A 262 6.00 35.10 26.38
C GLY A 262 5.90 35.83 27.70
#